data_AF-A0AAW1V8Z9-F1
#
_entry.id   AF-A0AAW1V8Z9-F1
#
_cell.length_a   1.000
_cell.length_b   1.000
_cell.length_c   1.000
_cell.angle_alpha   90.00
_cell.angle_beta   90.00
_cell.angle_gamma   90.00
#
_symmetry.space_group_name_H-M   'P 1'
#
loop_
_entity.id
_entity.type
_entity.pdbx_description
1 polymer ?
#
loop_
_entity_poly.entity_id
_entity_poly.type
_entity_poly.pdbx_seq_one_letter_code
_entity_poly.pdbx_strand_id
1 'polypeptide(L)'
;MAPREKMTREERLEKNRIAERLRYQRIKNDPDKYARQKVKEREKYEKKKNKGSIETVKQMTPRVQRKARKIWREEAKIRRRRLALQDISNAFVTPPCSDKEGPLPPQNINRRTQAAQQKSTGKARNLKIKKQAEEIAQLKSAVQWIKNHLLSHPTLK
;
A
#
# COMPACT_ATOMS: atom_id res chain seq x y z
N MET A 1 -48.91 32.46 -9.27
CA MET A 1 -47.64 31.70 -9.35
C MET A 1 -47.89 30.29 -8.85
N ALA A 2 -47.52 29.26 -9.61
CA ALA A 2 -47.70 27.87 -9.19
C ALA A 2 -46.83 27.54 -7.95
N PRO A 3 -47.30 26.69 -7.01
CA PRO A 3 -46.50 26.27 -5.86
C PRO A 3 -45.25 25.54 -6.31
N ARG A 4 -44.06 25.92 -5.82
CA ARG A 4 -42.82 25.20 -6.11
C ARG A 4 -42.82 23.85 -5.40
N GLU A 5 -42.61 22.77 -6.14
CA GLU A 5 -42.41 21.44 -5.55
C GLU A 5 -41.23 21.45 -4.57
N LYS A 6 -41.47 20.93 -3.37
CA LYS A 6 -40.43 20.79 -2.35
C LYS A 6 -39.58 19.57 -2.69
N MET A 7 -38.32 19.79 -3.04
CA MET A 7 -37.36 18.71 -3.26
C MET A 7 -37.30 17.76 -2.07
N THR A 8 -37.25 16.46 -2.38
CA THR A 8 -37.05 15.41 -1.40
C THR A 8 -35.67 15.56 -0.72
N ARG A 9 -35.52 14.93 0.45
CA ARG A 9 -34.25 14.99 1.21
C ARG A 9 -33.09 14.42 0.41
N GLU A 10 -33.32 13.34 -0.34
CA GLU A 10 -32.30 12.67 -1.14
C GLU A 10 -31.85 13.50 -2.33
N GLU A 11 -32.79 14.09 -3.08
CA GLU A 11 -32.47 15.02 -4.17
C GLU A 11 -31.63 16.21 -3.69
N ARG A 12 -31.98 16.76 -2.52
CA ARG A 12 -31.23 17.87 -1.91
C ARG A 12 -29.81 17.45 -1.56
N LEU A 13 -29.64 16.26 -0.99
CA LEU A 13 -28.32 15.70 -0.67
C LEU A 13 -27.51 15.45 -1.93
N GLU A 14 -28.12 14.94 -3.00
CA GLU A 14 -27.41 14.68 -4.25
C GLU A 14 -27.00 15.98 -4.94
N LYS A 15 -27.87 16.99 -4.97
CA LYS A 15 -27.50 18.34 -5.44
C LYS A 15 -26.33 18.93 -4.67
N ASN A 16 -26.29 18.76 -3.35
CA ASN A 16 -25.17 19.19 -2.52
C ASN A 16 -23.88 18.44 -2.86
N ARG A 17 -23.94 17.12 -3.05
CA ARG A 17 -22.78 16.32 -3.48
C ARG A 17 -22.23 16.76 -4.83
N ILE A 18 -23.12 17.01 -5.80
CA ILE A 18 -22.74 17.48 -7.14
C ILE A 18 -22.09 18.87 -7.05
N ALA A 19 -22.71 19.80 -6.33
CA ALA A 19 -22.18 21.14 -6.13
C ALA A 19 -20.80 21.12 -5.45
N GLU A 20 -20.62 20.25 -4.45
CA GLU A 20 -19.34 20.08 -3.77
C GLU A 20 -18.26 19.50 -4.70
N ARG A 21 -18.59 18.47 -5.51
CA ARG A 21 -17.67 17.93 -6.53
C ARG A 21 -17.22 19.01 -7.51
N LEU A 22 -18.17 19.80 -8.03
CA LEU A 22 -17.89 20.90 -8.95
C LEU A 22 -17.00 21.96 -8.30
N ARG A 23 -17.27 22.31 -7.03
CA ARG A 23 -16.44 23.25 -6.27
C ARG A 23 -15.00 22.76 -6.15
N TYR A 24 -14.79 21.49 -5.80
CA TYR A 24 -13.44 20.92 -5.70
C TYR A 24 -12.74 20.85 -7.06
N GLN A 25 -13.45 20.53 -8.15
CA GLN A 25 -12.89 20.56 -9.49
C GLN A 25 -12.42 21.97 -9.88
N ARG A 26 -13.23 23.00 -9.60
CA ARG A 26 -12.84 24.40 -9.85
C ARG A 26 -11.58 24.81 -9.09
N ILE A 27 -11.45 24.38 -7.82
CA ILE A 27 -10.24 24.68 -7.04
C ILE A 27 -9.04 23.88 -7.55
N LYS A 28 -9.23 22.62 -7.96
CA LYS A 28 -8.14 21.78 -8.47
C LYS A 28 -7.60 22.28 -9.81
N ASN A 29 -8.45 22.84 -10.66
CA ASN A 29 -8.06 23.35 -11.98
C ASN A 29 -7.31 24.68 -11.90
N ASP A 30 -7.45 25.44 -10.81
CA ASP A 30 -6.81 26.74 -10.60
C ASP A 30 -5.57 26.57 -9.68
N PRO A 31 -4.34 26.78 -10.19
CA PRO A 31 -3.12 26.49 -9.45
C PRO A 31 -2.97 27.35 -8.19
N ASP A 32 -3.36 28.62 -8.23
CA ASP A 32 -3.24 29.54 -7.09
C ASP A 32 -4.21 29.17 -5.98
N LYS A 33 -5.46 28.84 -6.35
CA LYS A 33 -6.45 28.38 -5.36
C LYS A 33 -6.06 27.03 -4.77
N TYR A 34 -5.50 26.13 -5.57
CA TYR A 34 -5.02 24.84 -5.10
C TYR A 34 -3.87 25.00 -4.09
N ALA A 35 -2.90 25.86 -4.39
CA ALA A 35 -1.78 26.16 -3.49
C ALA A 35 -2.27 26.75 -2.15
N ARG A 36 -3.17 27.73 -2.20
CA ARG A 36 -3.80 28.31 -0.99
C ARG A 36 -4.56 27.26 -0.18
N GLN A 37 -5.29 26.36 -0.84
CA GLN A 37 -5.99 25.28 -0.16
C GLN A 37 -5.01 24.32 0.54
N LYS A 38 -3.89 23.98 -0.08
CA LYS A 38 -2.86 23.12 0.52
C LYS A 38 -2.24 23.73 1.77
N VAL A 39 -1.95 25.02 1.77
CA VAL A 39 -1.45 25.74 2.96
C VAL A 39 -2.48 25.67 4.08
N LYS A 40 -3.75 26.00 3.78
CA LYS A 40 -4.85 25.95 4.75
C LYS A 40 -5.05 24.55 5.35
N GLU A 41 -4.95 23.50 4.54
CA GLU A 41 -5.05 22.11 5.00
C GLU A 41 -3.88 21.73 5.91
N ARG A 42 -2.66 22.15 5.57
CA ARG A 42 -1.47 21.96 6.39
C ARG A 42 -1.60 22.64 7.75
N GLU A 43 -1.98 23.90 7.78
CA GLU A 43 -2.22 24.65 9.03
C GLU A 43 -3.30 23.99 9.89
N LYS A 44 -4.38 23.49 9.27
CA LYS A 44 -5.44 22.78 9.99
C LYS A 44 -4.93 21.48 10.61
N TYR A 45 -4.07 20.75 9.90
CA TYR A 45 -3.43 19.55 10.42
C TYR A 45 -2.49 19.88 11.59
N GLU A 46 -1.64 20.90 11.46
CA GLU A 46 -0.74 21.37 12.51
C GLU A 46 -1.51 21.81 13.75
N LYS A 47 -2.59 22.59 13.59
CA LYS A 47 -3.47 22.99 14.71
C LYS A 47 -4.05 21.77 15.44
N LYS A 48 -4.51 20.74 14.71
CA LYS A 48 -5.03 19.50 15.32
C LYS A 48 -3.95 18.67 16.00
N LYS A 49 -2.75 18.62 15.41
CA LYS A 49 -1.59 17.94 15.98
C LYS A 49 -1.15 18.62 17.28
N ASN A 50 -1.04 19.96 17.28
CA ASN A 50 -0.67 20.76 18.45
C ASN A 50 -1.72 20.66 19.55
N LYS A 51 -3.01 20.59 19.19
CA LYS A 51 -4.10 20.34 20.14
C LYS A 51 -4.08 18.91 20.73
N GLY A 52 -3.29 17.99 20.18
CA GLY A 52 -3.27 16.58 20.59
C GLY A 52 -4.47 15.76 20.11
N SER A 53 -5.31 16.31 19.23
CA SER A 53 -6.46 15.58 18.67
C SER A 53 -6.06 14.55 17.61
N ILE A 54 -4.82 14.62 17.11
CA ILE A 54 -4.24 13.64 16.19
C ILE A 54 -2.94 13.15 16.79
N GLU A 55 -2.90 11.86 17.12
CA GLU A 55 -1.67 11.18 17.55
C GLU A 55 -0.87 10.72 16.34
N THR A 56 0.44 10.93 16.38
CA THR A 56 1.36 10.31 15.42
C THR A 56 1.53 8.82 15.76
N VAL A 57 1.84 7.96 14.79
CA VAL A 57 2.03 6.51 15.02
C VAL A 57 2.98 6.20 16.19
N LYS A 58 4.05 7.00 16.36
CA LYS A 58 4.99 6.87 17.47
C LYS A 58 4.38 7.13 18.86
N GLN A 59 3.36 7.99 18.91
CA GLN A 59 2.65 8.37 20.14
C GLN A 59 1.50 7.39 20.45
N MET A 60 0.98 6.68 19.44
CA MET A 60 -0.09 5.72 19.63
C MET A 60 0.36 4.52 20.45
N THR A 61 -0.46 4.08 21.41
CA THR A 61 -0.20 2.83 22.14
C THR A 61 -0.27 1.60 21.21
N PRO A 62 0.40 0.48 21.56
CA PRO A 62 0.40 -0.72 20.72
C PRO A 62 -1.01 -1.23 20.37
N ARG A 63 -1.97 -1.10 21.29
CA ARG A 63 -3.36 -1.51 21.08
C ARG A 63 -4.05 -0.65 20.03
N VAL A 64 -3.87 0.67 20.07
CA VAL A 64 -4.44 1.59 19.09
C VAL A 64 -3.76 1.39 17.73
N GLN A 65 -2.44 1.20 17.70
CA GLN A 65 -1.72 0.87 16.46
C GLN A 65 -2.26 -0.40 15.80
N ARG A 66 -2.58 -1.46 16.58
CA ARG A 66 -3.20 -2.68 16.04
C ARG A 66 -4.56 -2.39 15.40
N LYS A 67 -5.42 -1.60 16.07
CA LYS A 67 -6.73 -1.19 15.53
C LYS A 67 -6.58 -0.41 14.22
N ALA A 68 -5.71 0.59 14.19
CA ALA A 68 -5.43 1.37 12.98
C ALA A 68 -4.89 0.49 11.84
N ARG A 69 -3.94 -0.40 12.13
CA ARG A 69 -3.43 -1.36 11.14
C ARG A 69 -4.50 -2.30 10.60
N LYS A 70 -5.50 -2.67 11.41
CA LYS A 70 -6.65 -3.47 10.96
C LYS A 70 -7.47 -2.67 9.94
N ILE A 71 -7.80 -1.42 10.26
CA ILE A 71 -8.54 -0.53 9.37
C ILE A 71 -7.77 -0.32 8.06
N TRP A 72 -6.48 0.01 8.13
CA TRP A 72 -5.64 0.22 6.94
C TRP A 72 -5.57 -1.01 6.04
N ARG A 73 -5.53 -2.22 6.62
CA ARG A 73 -5.55 -3.46 5.84
C ARG A 73 -6.87 -3.65 5.09
N GLU A 74 -8.00 -3.37 5.73
CA GLU A 74 -9.32 -3.46 5.10
C GLU A 74 -9.49 -2.39 4.01
N GLU A 75 -9.13 -1.14 4.29
CA GLU A 75 -9.18 -0.07 3.28
C GLU A 75 -8.27 -0.37 2.08
N ALA A 76 -7.07 -0.90 2.32
CA ALA A 76 -6.17 -1.32 1.25
C ALA A 76 -6.78 -2.46 0.41
N LYS A 77 -7.50 -3.39 1.04
CA LYS A 77 -8.22 -4.47 0.34
C LYS A 77 -9.36 -3.90 -0.52
N ILE A 78 -10.15 -2.96 0.02
CA ILE A 78 -11.21 -2.27 -0.74
C ILE A 78 -10.62 -1.52 -1.92
N ARG A 79 -9.55 -0.76 -1.72
CA ARG A 79 -8.85 -0.04 -2.79
C ARG A 79 -8.38 -0.99 -3.90
N ARG A 80 -7.74 -2.12 -3.55
CA ARG A 80 -7.30 -3.13 -4.53
C ARG A 80 -8.46 -3.70 -5.34
N ARG A 81 -9.58 -4.03 -4.67
CA ARG A 81 -10.79 -4.51 -5.35
C ARG A 81 -11.35 -3.45 -6.32
N ARG A 82 -11.43 -2.19 -5.88
CA ARG A 82 -11.91 -1.10 -6.73
C ARG A 82 -11.05 -0.91 -7.98
N LEU A 83 -9.73 -0.95 -7.83
CA LEU A 83 -8.80 -0.83 -8.97
C LEU A 83 -8.96 -2.01 -9.94
N ALA A 84 -9.04 -3.25 -9.44
CA ALA A 84 -9.25 -4.41 -10.29
C ALA A 84 -10.56 -4.33 -11.10
N LEU A 85 -11.63 -3.73 -10.55
CA LEU A 85 -12.87 -3.50 -11.27
C LEU A 85 -12.77 -2.39 -12.33
N GLN A 86 -12.00 -1.34 -12.07
CA GLN A 86 -11.73 -0.29 -13.06
C GLN A 86 -10.93 -0.84 -14.25
N ASP A 87 -9.95 -1.71 -14.00
CA ASP A 87 -9.18 -2.35 -15.07
C ASP A 87 -10.06 -3.22 -15.98
N ILE A 88 -11.10 -3.86 -15.42
CA ILE A 88 -12.08 -4.64 -16.20
C ILE A 88 -13.00 -3.72 -17.01
N SER A 89 -13.51 -2.63 -16.43
CA SER A 89 -14.42 -1.74 -17.16
C SER A 89 -13.72 -0.94 -18.27
N ASN A 90 -12.43 -0.67 -18.10
CA ASN A 90 -11.61 0.06 -19.07
C ASN A 90 -10.98 -0.86 -20.13
N ALA A 91 -11.11 -2.18 -19.99
CA ALA A 91 -10.76 -3.09 -21.06
C ALA A 91 -11.72 -2.85 -22.22
N PHE A 92 -11.18 -2.42 -23.37
CA PHE A 92 -11.94 -2.40 -24.62
C PHE A 92 -12.55 -3.79 -24.83
N VAL A 93 -13.87 -3.89 -24.70
CA VAL A 93 -14.61 -5.03 -25.22
C VAL A 93 -14.54 -4.87 -26.73
N THR A 94 -13.50 -5.43 -27.35
CA THR A 94 -13.53 -5.69 -28.78
C THR A 94 -14.76 -6.57 -29.00
N PRO A 95 -15.80 -6.12 -29.72
CA PRO A 95 -16.90 -7.02 -30.06
C PRO A 95 -16.30 -8.23 -30.77
N PRO A 96 -16.73 -9.47 -30.45
CA PRO A 96 -16.26 -10.65 -31.15
C PRO A 96 -16.73 -10.55 -32.60
N CYS A 97 -15.88 -9.96 -33.44
CA CYS A 97 -16.14 -9.83 -34.86
C CYS A 97 -15.34 -10.94 -35.56
N SER A 98 -16.09 -11.94 -36.03
CA SER A 98 -15.75 -12.83 -37.16
C SER A 98 -14.58 -13.81 -36.98
N ASP A 99 -14.94 -15.09 -36.90
CA ASP A 99 -14.30 -16.27 -37.52
C ASP A 99 -12.82 -16.16 -37.90
N LYS A 100 -11.96 -16.23 -36.87
CA LYS A 100 -10.57 -16.68 -37.03
C LYS A 100 -10.23 -17.57 -35.84
N GLU A 101 -10.25 -18.88 -36.07
CA GLU A 101 -9.62 -19.90 -35.21
C GLU A 101 -8.15 -19.51 -34.98
N GLY A 102 -7.88 -18.89 -33.84
CA GLY A 102 -6.53 -18.56 -33.38
C GLY A 102 -6.37 -19.06 -31.94
N PRO A 103 -5.20 -19.59 -31.54
CA PRO A 103 -5.06 -20.24 -30.25
C PRO A 103 -5.32 -19.24 -29.12
N LEU A 104 -6.36 -19.50 -28.32
CA LEU A 104 -6.70 -18.70 -27.15
C LEU A 104 -5.49 -18.63 -26.19
N PRO A 105 -5.08 -17.44 -25.70
CA PRO A 105 -4.01 -17.35 -24.73
C PRO A 105 -4.43 -18.04 -23.41
N PRO A 106 -3.57 -18.87 -22.80
CA PRO A 106 -3.95 -19.66 -21.65
C PRO A 106 -4.35 -18.77 -20.47
N GLN A 107 -5.55 -19.05 -19.98
CA GLN A 107 -6.27 -18.29 -18.96
C GLN A 107 -5.46 -18.14 -17.66
N ASN A 108 -5.65 -16.97 -17.04
CA ASN A 108 -5.03 -16.37 -15.84
C ASN A 108 -5.19 -17.17 -14.52
N ILE A 109 -5.46 -18.47 -14.57
CA ILE A 109 -5.65 -19.34 -13.39
C ILE A 109 -4.29 -19.74 -12.78
N ASN A 110 -3.25 -19.82 -13.61
CA ASN A 110 -1.92 -20.32 -13.22
C ASN A 110 -1.04 -19.32 -12.46
N ARG A 111 -1.33 -18.01 -12.48
CA ARG A 111 -0.50 -17.01 -11.79
C ARG A 111 -0.58 -17.10 -10.26
N ARG A 112 -1.75 -17.49 -9.73
CA ARG A 112 -1.98 -17.56 -8.28
C ARG A 112 -1.32 -18.78 -7.64
N THR A 113 -1.33 -19.92 -8.33
CA THR A 113 -0.64 -21.16 -7.94
C THR A 113 0.88 -21.00 -8.06
N GLN A 114 1.38 -20.41 -9.14
CA GLN A 114 2.81 -20.11 -9.31
C GLN A 114 3.34 -19.13 -8.24
N ALA A 115 2.59 -18.07 -7.92
CA ALA A 115 2.97 -17.12 -6.85
C ALA A 115 2.97 -17.74 -5.44
N ALA A 116 2.12 -18.74 -5.18
CA ALA A 116 2.13 -19.49 -3.93
C ALA A 116 3.36 -20.42 -3.84
N GLN A 117 3.72 -21.10 -4.94
CA GLN A 117 4.92 -21.93 -5.01
C GLN A 117 6.22 -21.12 -4.92
N GLN A 118 6.27 -19.89 -5.45
CA GLN A 118 7.43 -19.00 -5.26
C GLN A 118 7.60 -18.56 -3.78
N LYS A 119 6.51 -18.42 -3.02
CA LYS A 119 6.56 -18.04 -1.60
C LYS A 119 6.99 -19.19 -0.68
N SER A 120 6.63 -20.44 -1.00
CA SER A 120 7.07 -21.61 -0.24
C SER A 120 8.55 -21.92 -0.48
N THR A 121 9.01 -21.82 -1.73
CA THR A 121 10.43 -22.02 -2.09
C THR A 121 11.34 -20.94 -1.50
N GLY A 122 10.89 -19.68 -1.41
CA GLY A 122 11.64 -18.60 -0.76
C GLY A 122 11.93 -18.85 0.72
N LYS A 123 11.00 -19.44 1.47
CA LYS A 123 11.21 -19.79 2.89
C LYS A 123 12.29 -20.87 3.06
N ALA A 124 12.24 -21.92 2.25
CA ALA A 124 13.23 -23.00 2.29
C ALA A 124 14.63 -22.49 1.90
N ARG A 125 14.74 -21.62 0.87
CA ARG A 125 16.00 -20.98 0.49
C ARG A 125 16.57 -20.11 1.62
N ASN A 126 15.74 -19.30 2.26
CA ASN A 126 16.17 -18.44 3.37
C ASN A 126 16.67 -19.24 4.59
N LEU A 127 16.08 -20.41 4.87
CA LEU A 127 16.57 -21.29 5.94
C LEU A 127 17.95 -21.88 5.61
N LYS A 128 18.20 -22.26 4.36
CA LYS A 128 19.52 -22.72 3.92
C LYS A 128 20.57 -21.60 4.03
N ILE A 129 20.22 -20.39 3.58
CA ILE A 129 21.10 -19.21 3.69
C ILE A 129 21.44 -18.91 5.16
N LYS A 130 20.48 -19.02 6.07
CA LYS A 130 20.72 -18.83 7.52
C LYS A 130 21.68 -19.87 8.09
N LYS A 131 21.49 -21.16 7.78
CA LYS A 131 22.42 -22.22 8.21
C LYS A 131 23.84 -21.98 7.70
N GLN A 132 23.98 -21.60 6.43
CA GLN A 132 25.29 -21.25 5.86
C GLN A 132 25.91 -20.03 6.56
N ALA A 133 25.13 -19.02 6.91
CA ALA A 133 25.62 -17.85 7.62
C ALA A 133 26.09 -18.18 9.05
N GLU A 134 25.40 -19.09 9.74
CA GLU A 134 25.80 -19.60 11.06
C GLU A 134 27.11 -20.38 10.99
N GLU A 135 27.26 -21.25 9.99
CA GLU A 135 28.50 -22.01 9.75
C GLU A 135 29.69 -21.09 9.44
N ILE A 136 29.49 -20.08 8.59
CA ILE A 136 30.51 -19.06 8.30
C ILE A 136 30.88 -18.29 9.57
N ALA A 137 29.92 -17.98 10.45
CA ALA A 137 30.19 -17.29 11.71
C ALA A 137 31.04 -18.13 12.67
N GLN A 138 30.78 -19.44 12.76
CA GLN A 138 31.58 -20.38 13.54
C GLN A 138 33.01 -20.52 13.00
N LEU A 139 33.16 -20.64 11.68
CA LEU A 139 34.48 -20.70 11.06
C LEU A 139 35.27 -19.40 11.28
N LYS A 140 34.62 -18.24 11.20
CA LYS A 140 35.26 -16.95 11.50
C LYS A 140 35.71 -16.84 12.94
N SER A 141 34.91 -17.30 13.91
CA SER A 141 35.32 -17.28 15.32
C SER A 141 36.48 -18.22 15.59
N ALA A 142 36.50 -19.41 14.98
CA ALA A 142 37.61 -20.36 15.07
C ALA A 142 38.91 -19.78 14.49
N VAL A 143 38.84 -19.18 13.29
CA VAL A 143 40.00 -18.51 12.67
C VAL A 143 40.50 -17.36 13.55
N GLN A 144 39.59 -16.57 14.12
CA GLN A 144 39.96 -15.47 15.02
C GLN A 144 40.65 -16.00 16.29
N TRP A 145 40.17 -17.11 16.85
CA TRP A 145 40.80 -17.76 18.00
C TRP A 145 42.23 -18.22 17.67
N ILE A 146 42.43 -18.91 16.53
CA ILE A 146 43.75 -19.36 16.07
C ILE A 146 44.69 -18.15 15.86
N LYS A 147 44.18 -17.09 15.22
CA LYS A 147 44.95 -15.86 14.97
C LYS A 147 45.42 -15.22 16.29
N ASN A 148 44.52 -15.12 17.26
CA ASN A 148 44.87 -14.58 18.58
C ASN A 148 45.88 -15.47 19.30
N HIS A 149 45.75 -16.79 19.20
CA HIS A 149 46.65 -17.74 19.84
C HIS A 149 48.07 -17.70 19.25
N LEU A 150 48.19 -17.57 17.92
CA LEU A 150 49.47 -17.35 17.22
C LEU A 150 50.11 -16.00 17.56
N LEU A 151 49.30 -14.96 17.77
CA LEU A 151 49.79 -13.63 18.20
C LEU A 151 50.29 -13.64 19.66
N SER A 152 49.73 -14.49 20.52
CA SER A 152 50.13 -14.62 21.94
C SER A 152 51.35 -15.51 22.18
N HIS A 153 51.72 -16.36 21.20
CA HIS A 153 52.95 -17.16 21.23
C HIS A 153 53.80 -16.85 19.99
N PRO A 154 54.43 -15.66 19.91
CA PRO A 154 55.48 -15.44 18.93
C PRO A 154 56.60 -16.42 19.29
N THR A 155 56.84 -17.39 18.41
CA THR A 155 57.92 -18.36 18.53
C THR A 155 59.19 -17.68 19.04
N LEU A 156 59.65 -18.10 20.22
CA LEU A 156 60.97 -17.79 20.76
C LEU A 156 62.00 -18.05 19.66
N LYS A 157 62.57 -16.97 19.11
CA LYS A 157 63.81 -17.00 18.36
C LYS A 157 64.98 -16.99 19.34
#